data_AF-A0A7W1UKH8-F1
#
_entry.id   AF-A0A7W1UKH8-F1
#
_cell.length_a   1.000
_cell.length_b   1.000
_cell.length_c   1.000
_cell.angle_alpha   90.00
_cell.angle_beta   90.00
_cell.angle_gamma   90.00
#
_symmetry.space_group_name_H-M   'P 1'
#
loop_
_entity.id
_entity.type
_entity.pdbx_description
1 polymer ?
#
loop_
_entity_poly.entity_id
_entity_poly.type
_entity_poly.pdbx_seq_one_letter_code
_entity_poly.pdbx_strand_id
1 'polypeptide(L)'
;MELMVAIVISGILVGVIFQFLLGQTRFARLQSAREEVQQNARVALDVISSDLRAIGPEGIIAASANAITYRAPRAWGVVCGYSGGSLAVVFPGPAAPMLKAGSDSLAVGSNFHQVSDVTGDGSGAAAACNAGVAPNPAITAAEGRARLYNLPAGAPTYLRRQDAYVYDRLTYDIGTSAAVPGATWIRRNPGSGAQPLAGPLPANGGLVFAYEDGNGATTADPHAIRRIKVSVTTNSRARFKDQAQADTDSTIIYLRNR
;
A
#
# COMPACT_ATOMS: atom_id res chain seq x y z
N MET A 1 39.64 -50.25 -40.27
CA MET A 1 39.98 -49.87 -38.89
C MET A 1 39.81 -48.37 -38.65
N GLU A 2 40.29 -47.51 -39.56
CA GLU A 2 40.24 -46.04 -39.43
C GLU A 2 38.82 -45.46 -39.30
N LEU A 3 37.86 -46.00 -40.06
CA LEU A 3 36.45 -45.58 -40.01
C LEU A 3 35.75 -45.87 -38.68
N MET A 4 36.12 -46.96 -37.98
CA MET A 4 35.56 -47.25 -36.65
C MET A 4 36.06 -46.25 -35.61
N VAL A 5 37.35 -45.90 -35.68
CA VAL A 5 37.95 -44.94 -34.75
C VAL A 5 37.32 -43.55 -34.94
N ALA A 6 37.12 -43.11 -36.18
CA ALA A 6 36.50 -41.83 -36.49
C ALA A 6 35.05 -41.71 -35.94
N ILE A 7 34.26 -42.78 -36.06
CA ILE A 7 32.87 -42.80 -35.57
C ILE A 7 32.83 -42.73 -34.03
N VAL A 8 33.70 -43.47 -33.34
CA VAL A 8 33.75 -43.47 -31.86
C VAL A 8 34.15 -42.09 -31.34
N ILE A 9 35.17 -41.47 -31.93
CA ILE A 9 35.61 -40.13 -31.53
C ILE A 9 34.51 -39.09 -31.78
N SER A 10 33.83 -39.16 -32.93
CA SER A 10 32.72 -38.26 -33.26
C SER A 10 31.56 -38.40 -32.27
N GLY A 11 31.22 -39.63 -31.86
CA GLY A 11 30.17 -39.89 -30.87
C GLY A 11 30.50 -39.29 -29.49
N ILE A 12 31.75 -39.40 -29.04
CA ILE A 12 32.20 -38.81 -27.76
C ILE A 12 32.11 -37.28 -27.83
N LEU A 13 32.56 -36.68 -28.94
CA LEU A 13 32.58 -35.23 -29.12
C LEU A 13 31.17 -34.63 -29.13
N VAL A 14 30.23 -35.28 -29.85
CA VAL A 14 28.81 -34.91 -29.83
C VAL A 14 28.22 -35.08 -28.44
N GLY A 15 28.57 -36.15 -27.72
CA GLY A 15 28.12 -36.38 -26.34
C GLY A 15 28.55 -35.27 -25.37
N VAL A 16 29.81 -34.83 -25.46
CA VAL A 16 30.35 -33.72 -24.64
C VAL A 16 29.65 -32.39 -24.96
N ILE A 17 29.46 -32.07 -26.25
CA ILE A 17 28.74 -30.87 -26.68
C ILE A 17 27.30 -30.88 -26.17
N PHE A 18 26.62 -32.03 -26.25
CA PHE A 18 25.26 -32.17 -25.77
C PHE A 18 25.15 -31.98 -24.25
N GLN A 19 26.09 -32.55 -23.47
CA GLN A 19 26.14 -32.31 -22.03
C GLN A 19 26.39 -30.83 -21.68
N PHE A 20 27.26 -30.17 -22.43
CA PHE A 20 27.53 -28.74 -22.24
C PHE A 20 26.28 -27.88 -22.54
N LEU A 21 25.58 -28.14 -23.64
CA LEU A 21 24.33 -27.44 -23.99
C LEU A 21 23.23 -27.66 -22.93
N LEU A 22 23.09 -28.88 -22.41
CA LEU A 22 22.16 -29.15 -21.30
C LEU A 22 22.56 -28.43 -20.01
N GLY A 23 23.85 -28.24 -19.75
CA GLY A 23 24.36 -27.44 -18.64
C GLY A 23 23.98 -25.96 -18.76
N GLN A 24 24.17 -25.37 -19.95
CA GLN A 24 23.86 -23.96 -20.22
C GLN A 24 22.37 -23.64 -20.04
N THR A 25 21.48 -24.49 -20.56
CA THR A 25 20.03 -24.27 -20.46
C THR A 25 19.52 -24.29 -19.02
N ARG A 26 20.08 -25.16 -18.16
CA ARG A 26 19.76 -25.20 -16.72
C ARG A 26 20.24 -23.96 -15.98
N PHE A 27 21.45 -23.50 -16.29
CA PHE A 27 22.02 -22.31 -15.67
C PHE A 27 21.26 -21.04 -16.05
N ALA A 28 20.92 -20.87 -17.33
CA ALA A 28 20.13 -19.74 -17.82
C ALA A 28 18.76 -19.65 -17.13
N ARG A 29 18.09 -20.78 -16.92
CA ARG A 29 16.80 -20.84 -16.20
C ARG A 29 16.91 -20.47 -14.71
N LEU A 30 18.04 -20.79 -14.07
CA LEU A 30 18.29 -20.41 -12.68
C LEU A 30 18.58 -18.92 -12.55
N GLN A 31 19.33 -18.35 -13.49
CA GLN A 31 19.61 -16.91 -13.51
C GLN A 31 18.32 -16.11 -13.73
N SER A 32 17.51 -16.47 -14.72
CA SER A 32 16.24 -15.79 -14.98
C SER A 32 15.28 -15.88 -13.79
N ALA A 33 15.21 -17.03 -13.11
CA ALA A 33 14.36 -17.22 -11.94
C ALA A 33 14.83 -16.38 -10.74
N ARG A 34 16.15 -16.20 -10.56
CA ARG A 34 16.69 -15.30 -9.52
C ARG A 34 16.39 -13.84 -9.82
N GLU A 35 16.54 -13.43 -11.08
CA GLU A 35 16.24 -12.07 -11.52
C GLU A 35 14.76 -11.72 -11.30
N GLU A 36 13.83 -12.61 -11.66
CA GLU A 36 12.38 -12.42 -11.41
C GLU A 36 12.09 -12.22 -9.92
N VAL A 37 12.69 -13.03 -9.05
CA VAL A 37 12.52 -12.97 -7.59
C VAL A 37 13.01 -11.63 -7.05
N GLN A 38 14.21 -11.20 -7.44
CA GLN A 38 14.80 -9.95 -6.99
C GLN A 38 14.04 -8.72 -7.49
N GLN A 39 13.61 -8.73 -8.75
CA GLN A 39 12.83 -7.62 -9.32
C GLN A 39 11.49 -7.46 -8.61
N ASN A 40 10.84 -8.56 -8.27
CA ASN A 40 9.55 -8.55 -7.59
C ASN A 40 9.67 -8.03 -6.14
N ALA A 41 10.71 -8.46 -5.40
CA ALA A 41 11.01 -7.94 -4.07
C ALA A 41 11.31 -6.43 -4.12
N ARG A 42 12.13 -5.99 -5.08
CA ARG A 42 12.44 -4.57 -5.27
C ARG A 42 11.21 -3.73 -5.58
N VAL A 43 10.37 -4.16 -6.52
CA VAL A 43 9.12 -3.45 -6.86
C VAL A 43 8.20 -3.34 -5.65
N ALA A 44 8.09 -4.41 -4.84
CA ALA A 44 7.31 -4.37 -3.61
C ALA A 44 7.86 -3.33 -2.62
N LEU A 45 9.17 -3.33 -2.39
CA LEU A 45 9.83 -2.39 -1.49
C LEU A 45 9.74 -0.94 -1.99
N ASP A 46 9.84 -0.70 -3.29
CA ASP A 46 9.70 0.62 -3.88
C ASP A 46 8.29 1.17 -3.67
N VAL A 47 7.25 0.36 -3.93
CA VAL A 47 5.86 0.76 -3.73
C VAL A 47 5.55 0.96 -2.25
N ILE A 48 5.91 -0.01 -1.39
CA ILE A 48 5.66 0.10 0.06
C ILE A 48 6.42 1.31 0.63
N SER A 49 7.69 1.49 0.29
CA SER A 49 8.47 2.61 0.83
C SER A 49 7.96 3.96 0.34
N SER A 50 7.52 4.07 -0.92
CA SER A 50 6.88 5.27 -1.45
C SER A 50 5.60 5.61 -0.67
N ASP A 51 4.71 4.62 -0.47
CA ASP A 51 3.47 4.83 0.27
C ASP A 51 3.75 5.18 1.75
N LEU A 52 4.69 4.50 2.41
CA LEU A 52 5.03 4.75 3.82
C LEU A 52 5.71 6.12 4.04
N ARG A 53 6.46 6.63 3.04
CA ARG A 53 7.05 7.98 3.11
C ARG A 53 6.01 9.09 3.02
N ALA A 54 4.84 8.81 2.46
CA ALA A 54 3.73 9.77 2.36
C ALA A 54 2.90 9.85 3.66
N ILE A 55 3.18 9.00 4.64
CA ILE A 55 2.44 8.98 5.91
C ILE A 55 2.73 10.27 6.70
N GLY A 56 1.65 10.98 7.03
CA GLY A 56 1.68 12.16 7.89
C GLY A 56 1.73 11.81 9.39
N PRO A 57 1.87 12.84 10.26
CA PRO A 57 1.71 12.68 11.71
C PRO A 57 0.38 11.99 12.03
N GLU A 58 0.36 11.06 12.99
CA GLU A 58 -0.85 10.28 13.35
C GLU A 58 -1.42 9.37 12.24
N GLY A 59 -0.64 9.15 11.17
CA GLY A 59 -1.09 8.37 10.02
C GLY A 59 -1.04 6.86 10.20
N ILE A 60 -0.34 6.32 11.20
CA ILE A 60 -0.33 4.87 11.48
C ILE A 60 -1.47 4.52 12.43
N ILE A 61 -2.31 3.56 12.03
CA ILE A 61 -3.48 3.14 12.81
C ILE A 61 -3.18 1.85 13.58
N ALA A 62 -2.53 0.90 12.92
CA ALA A 62 -2.15 -0.37 13.51
C ALA A 62 -0.83 -0.86 12.92
N ALA A 63 0.01 -1.40 13.78
CA ALA A 63 1.35 -1.88 13.46
C ALA A 63 1.51 -3.30 14.03
N SER A 64 1.76 -4.27 13.16
CA SER A 64 2.13 -5.64 13.54
C SER A 64 3.34 -6.12 12.75
N ALA A 65 3.95 -7.21 13.17
CA ALA A 65 5.16 -7.73 12.54
C ALA A 65 4.97 -8.12 11.05
N ASN A 66 3.75 -8.43 10.60
CA ASN A 66 3.45 -8.89 9.25
C ASN A 66 2.37 -8.08 8.53
N ALA A 67 1.83 -7.05 9.19
CA ALA A 67 0.85 -6.16 8.61
C ALA A 67 1.01 -4.74 9.14
N ILE A 68 0.74 -3.76 8.29
CA ILE A 68 0.67 -2.35 8.67
C ILE A 68 -0.59 -1.74 8.10
N THR A 69 -1.31 -0.98 8.92
CA THR A 69 -2.48 -0.21 8.50
C THR A 69 -2.25 1.25 8.78
N TYR A 70 -2.39 2.07 7.74
CA TYR A 70 -2.13 3.51 7.80
C TYR A 70 -3.12 4.30 6.95
N ARG A 71 -3.05 5.63 7.10
CA ARG A 71 -3.88 6.63 6.44
C ARG A 71 -3.15 7.16 5.21
N ALA A 72 -3.69 6.89 4.03
CA ALA A 72 -3.16 7.40 2.76
C ALA A 72 -4.00 8.61 2.30
N PRO A 73 -3.43 9.81 2.14
CA PRO A 73 -4.18 10.99 1.71
C PRO A 73 -4.71 10.81 0.28
N ARG A 74 -5.98 11.12 0.06
CA ARG A 74 -6.64 10.99 -1.25
C ARG A 74 -7.26 12.25 -1.78
N ALA A 75 -7.75 13.09 -0.89
CA ALA A 75 -8.41 14.33 -1.25
C ALA A 75 -8.23 15.37 -0.18
N TRP A 76 -8.48 16.62 -0.55
CA TRP A 76 -8.58 17.73 0.36
C TRP A 76 -9.84 18.53 0.03
N GLY A 77 -10.36 19.23 0.99
CA GLY A 77 -11.59 20.00 0.90
C GLY A 77 -11.64 21.08 1.97
N VAL A 78 -12.79 21.74 2.08
CA VAL A 78 -13.00 22.86 2.99
C VAL A 78 -14.30 22.67 3.76
N VAL A 79 -14.23 22.88 5.08
CA VAL A 79 -15.38 22.87 5.97
C VAL A 79 -16.24 24.09 5.75
N CYS A 80 -17.53 23.87 5.54
CA CYS A 80 -18.51 24.93 5.31
C CYS A 80 -19.44 25.17 6.50
N GLY A 81 -19.53 24.21 7.41
CA GLY A 81 -20.34 24.33 8.60
C GLY A 81 -20.35 23.04 9.42
N TYR A 82 -20.70 23.19 10.69
CA TYR A 82 -20.88 22.09 11.62
C TYR A 82 -22.15 22.36 12.43
N SER A 83 -23.06 21.38 12.49
CA SER A 83 -24.31 21.49 13.24
C SER A 83 -24.78 20.11 13.67
N GLY A 84 -25.14 19.95 14.95
CA GLY A 84 -25.76 18.73 15.46
C GLY A 84 -24.92 17.45 15.30
N GLY A 85 -23.59 17.56 15.29
CA GLY A 85 -22.68 16.43 15.05
C GLY A 85 -22.42 16.14 13.57
N SER A 86 -23.05 16.88 12.64
CA SER A 86 -22.82 16.74 11.21
C SER A 86 -21.90 17.85 10.68
N LEU A 87 -20.91 17.47 9.89
CA LEU A 87 -19.94 18.36 9.25
C LEU A 87 -20.23 18.46 7.75
N ALA A 88 -20.37 19.69 7.25
CA ALA A 88 -20.49 19.98 5.81
C ALA A 88 -19.10 20.27 5.23
N VAL A 89 -18.65 19.48 4.26
CA VAL A 89 -17.35 19.67 3.58
C VAL A 89 -17.54 19.69 2.07
N VAL A 90 -16.82 20.59 1.39
CA VAL A 90 -16.73 20.65 -0.07
C VAL A 90 -15.37 20.21 -0.55
N PHE A 91 -15.36 19.36 -1.58
CA PHE A 91 -14.14 18.91 -2.26
C PHE A 91 -14.07 19.50 -3.68
N PRO A 92 -12.92 20.00 -4.13
CA PRO A 92 -12.75 20.45 -5.50
C PRO A 92 -12.69 19.25 -6.47
N GLY A 93 -13.48 19.29 -7.54
CA GLY A 93 -13.44 18.31 -8.63
C GLY A 93 -14.62 17.33 -8.72
N PRO A 94 -14.65 16.45 -9.74
CA PRO A 94 -15.81 15.60 -10.04
C PRO A 94 -16.03 14.51 -8.98
N ALA A 95 -17.31 14.27 -8.70
CA ALA A 95 -17.81 13.45 -7.61
C ALA A 95 -17.70 11.93 -7.87
N ALA A 96 -16.56 11.34 -7.56
CA ALA A 96 -16.57 9.98 -7.04
C ALA A 96 -16.85 10.06 -5.52
N PRO A 97 -17.46 9.05 -4.88
CA PRO A 97 -17.45 8.99 -3.43
C PRO A 97 -16.00 8.98 -2.92
N MET A 98 -15.54 10.15 -2.46
CA MET A 98 -14.19 10.33 -1.94
C MET A 98 -14.03 9.67 -0.57
N LEU A 99 -15.14 9.47 0.14
CA LEU A 99 -15.23 8.87 1.46
C LEU A 99 -16.22 7.69 1.45
N LYS A 100 -15.79 6.58 2.03
CA LYS A 100 -16.54 5.37 2.34
C LYS A 100 -16.76 5.32 3.84
N ALA A 101 -18.02 5.18 4.26
CA ALA A 101 -18.35 5.01 5.66
C ALA A 101 -17.61 3.80 6.27
N GLY A 102 -17.11 3.95 7.50
CA GLY A 102 -16.44 2.90 8.29
C GLY A 102 -15.01 2.54 7.87
N SER A 103 -14.58 2.88 6.65
CA SER A 103 -13.21 2.58 6.17
C SER A 103 -12.34 3.82 6.08
N ASP A 104 -12.91 4.94 5.66
CA ASP A 104 -12.13 6.15 5.45
C ASP A 104 -12.18 7.09 6.66
N SER A 105 -11.24 8.02 6.69
CA SER A 105 -11.12 9.01 7.75
C SER A 105 -11.03 10.42 7.18
N LEU A 106 -11.58 11.34 7.94
CA LEU A 106 -11.54 12.76 7.65
C LEU A 106 -10.70 13.43 8.73
N ALA A 107 -9.68 14.17 8.33
CA ALA A 107 -8.96 15.08 9.21
C ALA A 107 -9.50 16.50 9.01
N VAL A 108 -9.74 17.22 10.11
CA VAL A 108 -10.08 18.64 10.10
C VAL A 108 -9.20 19.33 11.12
N GLY A 109 -8.35 20.26 10.66
CA GLY A 109 -7.25 20.77 11.48
C GLY A 109 -6.38 19.62 12.01
N SER A 110 -6.21 19.54 13.33
CA SER A 110 -5.42 18.49 13.99
C SER A 110 -6.20 17.23 14.38
N ASN A 111 -7.52 17.18 14.14
CA ASN A 111 -8.37 16.11 14.63
C ASN A 111 -8.72 15.12 13.50
N PHE A 112 -8.54 13.83 13.77
CA PHE A 112 -8.95 12.75 12.87
C PHE A 112 -10.28 12.14 13.33
N HIS A 113 -11.21 12.01 12.41
CA HIS A 113 -12.51 11.40 12.63
C HIS A 113 -12.70 10.20 11.70
N GLN A 114 -13.23 9.12 12.26
CA GLN A 114 -13.80 8.06 11.42
C GLN A 114 -15.14 8.55 10.88
N VAL A 115 -15.33 8.37 9.59
CA VAL A 115 -16.58 8.74 8.95
C VAL A 115 -17.61 7.64 9.22
N SER A 116 -18.63 7.95 10.02
CA SER A 116 -19.67 6.96 10.38
C SER A 116 -20.72 6.81 9.28
N ASP A 117 -21.03 7.88 8.57
CA ASP A 117 -21.95 7.88 7.44
C ASP A 117 -21.63 9.04 6.47
N VAL A 118 -21.97 8.84 5.20
CA VAL A 118 -21.87 9.84 4.14
C VAL A 118 -23.25 10.00 3.53
N THR A 119 -24.04 10.92 4.09
CA THR A 119 -25.35 11.25 3.51
C THR A 119 -25.12 12.17 2.30
N GLY A 120 -25.78 11.82 1.18
CA GLY A 120 -25.45 12.28 -0.17
C GLY A 120 -25.29 13.78 -0.40
N ASP A 121 -24.72 14.11 -1.55
CA ASP A 121 -24.39 15.46 -2.00
C ASP A 121 -25.64 16.37 -2.01
N GLY A 122 -25.67 17.36 -1.12
CA GLY A 122 -26.85 18.19 -0.90
C GLY A 122 -26.58 19.68 -1.09
N SER A 123 -27.54 20.38 -1.71
CA SER A 123 -27.55 21.84 -1.87
C SER A 123 -27.47 22.61 -0.54
N GLY A 124 -27.90 22.00 0.57
CA GLY A 124 -27.81 22.59 1.91
C GLY A 124 -26.38 22.79 2.43
N ALA A 125 -25.46 21.88 2.08
CA ALA A 125 -24.05 22.02 2.45
C ALA A 125 -23.35 23.10 1.61
N ALA A 126 -23.68 23.23 0.32
CA ALA A 126 -23.22 24.34 -0.53
C ALA A 126 -23.81 25.70 -0.09
N ALA A 127 -25.09 25.74 0.29
CA ALA A 127 -25.72 26.93 0.85
C ALA A 127 -25.06 27.37 2.17
N ALA A 128 -24.66 26.42 3.02
CA ALA A 128 -23.86 26.71 4.20
C ALA A 128 -22.50 27.30 3.84
N CYS A 129 -21.82 26.83 2.80
CA CYS A 129 -20.55 27.43 2.35
C CYS A 129 -20.70 28.88 1.87
N ASN A 130 -21.82 29.16 1.20
CA ASN A 130 -22.08 30.46 0.58
C ASN A 130 -22.75 31.46 1.55
N ALA A 131 -23.26 31.01 2.70
CA ALA A 131 -23.85 31.87 3.71
C ALA A 131 -22.77 32.73 4.41
N GLY A 132 -22.90 34.06 4.29
CA GLY A 132 -22.00 35.04 4.91
C GLY A 132 -20.75 35.38 4.10
N VAL A 133 -20.67 34.95 2.83
CA VAL A 133 -19.54 35.23 1.94
C VAL A 133 -19.97 36.17 0.81
N ALA A 134 -19.58 37.44 0.90
CA ALA A 134 -19.65 38.39 -0.22
C ALA A 134 -18.43 38.21 -1.15
N PRO A 135 -18.57 38.52 -2.46
CA PRO A 135 -18.60 37.57 -3.56
C PRO A 135 -17.20 37.11 -4.02
N ASN A 136 -16.81 35.85 -3.74
CA ASN A 136 -15.74 35.15 -4.49
C ASN A 136 -15.65 33.67 -4.10
N PRO A 137 -15.44 32.78 -5.10
CA PRO A 137 -16.51 32.24 -5.92
C PRO A 137 -17.52 31.45 -5.06
N ALA A 138 -18.81 31.59 -5.39
CA ALA A 138 -19.83 30.74 -4.78
C ALA A 138 -19.52 29.30 -5.16
N ILE A 139 -19.53 28.39 -4.19
CA ILE A 139 -19.34 26.96 -4.48
C ILE A 139 -20.57 26.51 -5.27
N THR A 140 -20.39 26.33 -6.57
CA THR A 140 -21.43 25.83 -7.47
C THR A 140 -21.43 24.30 -7.44
N ALA A 141 -22.57 23.68 -7.76
CA ALA A 141 -22.68 22.21 -7.87
C ALA A 141 -21.73 21.60 -8.93
N ALA A 142 -21.11 22.44 -9.78
CA ALA A 142 -20.12 22.07 -10.79
C ALA A 142 -18.67 22.08 -10.26
N GLU A 143 -18.37 22.81 -9.18
CA GLU A 143 -17.00 23.03 -8.67
C GLU A 143 -16.65 22.13 -7.47
N GLY A 144 -17.67 21.61 -6.77
CA GLY A 144 -17.47 20.65 -5.71
C GLY A 144 -18.78 20.18 -5.12
N ARG A 145 -18.89 18.88 -4.83
CA ARG A 145 -20.08 18.35 -4.16
C ARG A 145 -19.90 18.40 -2.64
N ALA A 146 -20.85 19.06 -2.00
CA ALA A 146 -20.87 19.29 -0.57
C ALA A 146 -21.53 18.09 0.13
N ARG A 147 -20.81 17.46 1.07
CA ARG A 147 -21.28 16.27 1.80
C ARG A 147 -21.41 16.52 3.27
N LEU A 148 -22.40 15.85 3.86
CA LEU A 148 -22.63 15.84 5.30
C LEU A 148 -22.03 14.55 5.88
N TYR A 149 -21.18 14.73 6.88
CA TYR A 149 -20.54 13.65 7.61
C TYR A 149 -21.01 13.68 9.05
N ASN A 150 -21.58 12.59 9.52
CA ASN A 150 -21.86 12.43 10.93
C ASN A 150 -20.54 12.11 11.66
N LEU A 151 -20.24 12.91 12.67
CA LEU A 151 -19.07 12.74 13.51
C LEU A 151 -19.47 12.07 14.83
N PRO A 152 -18.55 11.36 15.50
CA PRO A 152 -18.80 10.82 16.82
C PRO A 152 -19.22 11.90 17.83
N ALA A 153 -20.05 11.53 18.81
CA ALA A 153 -20.42 12.41 19.91
C ALA A 153 -19.16 12.95 20.62
N GLY A 154 -19.13 14.26 20.89
CA GLY A 154 -17.98 14.93 21.52
C GLY A 154 -16.93 15.50 20.56
N ALA A 155 -17.18 15.47 19.24
CA ALA A 155 -16.32 16.18 18.28
C ALA A 155 -16.29 17.70 18.58
N PRO A 156 -15.11 18.35 18.52
CA PRO A 156 -15.00 19.78 18.76
C PRO A 156 -15.81 20.59 17.74
N THR A 157 -16.12 21.84 18.09
CA THR A 157 -16.79 22.75 17.17
C THR A 157 -15.81 23.18 16.07
N TYR A 158 -16.14 22.91 14.81
CA TYR A 158 -15.32 23.32 13.68
C TYR A 158 -15.69 24.71 13.17
N LEU A 159 -14.70 25.45 12.73
CA LEU A 159 -14.89 26.75 12.11
C LEU A 159 -15.14 26.59 10.61
N ARG A 160 -15.90 27.53 10.04
CA ARG A 160 -16.04 27.62 8.59
C ARG A 160 -14.69 27.97 7.98
N ARG A 161 -14.44 27.42 6.78
CA ARG A 161 -13.21 27.55 5.98
C ARG A 161 -11.98 26.84 6.52
N GLN A 162 -12.13 25.95 7.49
CA GLN A 162 -11.06 25.03 7.86
C GLN A 162 -10.79 24.04 6.72
N ASP A 163 -9.53 23.70 6.54
CA ASP A 163 -9.09 22.65 5.65
C ASP A 163 -9.49 21.28 6.19
N ALA A 164 -9.93 20.42 5.28
CA ALA A 164 -10.33 19.06 5.57
C ALA A 164 -9.59 18.11 4.63
N TYR A 165 -8.98 17.06 5.14
CA TYR A 165 -8.27 16.06 4.35
C TYR A 165 -8.93 14.70 4.48
N VAL A 166 -9.06 14.02 3.35
CA VAL A 166 -9.58 12.67 3.26
C VAL A 166 -8.45 11.69 3.19
N TYR A 167 -8.52 10.66 4.03
CA TYR A 167 -7.58 9.56 4.05
C TYR A 167 -8.30 8.23 3.91
N ASP A 168 -7.81 7.39 2.99
CA ASP A 168 -8.16 5.98 2.96
C ASP A 168 -7.39 5.22 4.02
N ARG A 169 -8.04 4.22 4.62
CA ARG A 169 -7.35 3.21 5.42
C ARG A 169 -6.78 2.14 4.49
N LEU A 170 -5.45 2.14 4.38
CA LEU A 170 -4.71 1.22 3.54
C LEU A 170 -3.98 0.20 4.42
N THR A 171 -4.17 -1.08 4.11
CA THR A 171 -3.51 -2.18 4.83
C THR A 171 -2.59 -2.95 3.89
N TYR A 172 -1.34 -3.13 4.31
CA TYR A 172 -0.47 -4.17 3.75
C TYR A 172 -0.48 -5.37 4.66
N ASP A 173 -0.64 -6.55 4.07
CA ASP A 173 -0.53 -7.83 4.76
C ASP A 173 0.01 -8.92 3.83
N ILE A 174 0.15 -10.14 4.36
CA ILE A 174 0.39 -11.33 3.57
C ILE A 174 -0.84 -12.21 3.53
N GLY A 175 -1.10 -12.82 2.38
CA GLY A 175 -2.15 -13.81 2.28
C GLY A 175 -2.26 -14.41 0.89
N THR A 176 -3.25 -15.28 0.73
CA THR A 176 -3.60 -15.84 -0.57
C THR A 176 -4.39 -14.81 -1.40
N SER A 177 -4.23 -14.88 -2.71
CA SER A 177 -4.96 -14.06 -3.68
C SER A 177 -5.91 -14.95 -4.48
N ALA A 178 -7.16 -14.51 -4.64
CA ALA A 178 -8.12 -15.20 -5.51
C ALA A 178 -7.68 -15.21 -6.98
N ALA A 179 -6.85 -14.24 -7.39
CA ALA A 179 -6.32 -14.15 -8.75
C ALA A 179 -5.23 -15.19 -9.04
N VAL A 180 -4.52 -15.70 -8.01
CA VAL A 180 -3.47 -16.72 -8.16
C VAL A 180 -3.54 -17.72 -6.99
N PRO A 181 -4.27 -18.84 -7.17
CA PRO A 181 -4.44 -19.87 -6.14
C PRO A 181 -3.13 -20.54 -5.72
N GLY A 182 -2.98 -20.86 -4.43
CA GLY A 182 -1.92 -21.73 -3.91
C GLY A 182 -0.58 -21.06 -3.56
N ALA A 183 -0.44 -19.76 -3.78
CA ALA A 183 0.76 -19.00 -3.41
C ALA A 183 0.44 -17.87 -2.41
N THR A 184 1.42 -17.53 -1.57
CA THR A 184 1.35 -16.39 -0.64
C THR A 184 1.87 -15.13 -1.34
N TRP A 185 1.16 -14.02 -1.18
CA TRP A 185 1.46 -12.74 -1.80
C TRP A 185 1.44 -11.62 -0.76
N ILE A 186 2.21 -10.57 -1.00
CA ILE A 186 2.01 -9.27 -0.37
C ILE A 186 0.73 -8.73 -0.97
N ARG A 187 -0.20 -8.32 -0.13
CA ARG A 187 -1.45 -7.73 -0.59
C ARG A 187 -1.56 -6.29 -0.10
N ARG A 188 -2.17 -5.48 -0.95
CA ARG A 188 -2.53 -4.10 -0.66
C ARG A 188 -4.05 -4.02 -0.61
N ASN A 189 -4.62 -3.63 0.53
CA ASN A 189 -6.05 -3.55 0.73
C ASN A 189 -6.47 -2.10 1.00
N PRO A 190 -7.03 -1.37 0.01
CA PRO A 190 -7.57 -0.01 0.18
C PRO A 190 -9.01 -0.02 0.76
N GLY A 191 -9.34 -1.01 1.59
CA GLY A 191 -10.67 -1.18 2.19
C GLY A 191 -11.75 -1.75 1.27
N SER A 192 -11.51 -1.87 -0.05
CA SER A 192 -12.44 -2.47 -1.02
C SER A 192 -12.09 -3.89 -1.45
N GLY A 193 -11.09 -4.51 -0.81
CA GLY A 193 -10.61 -5.84 -1.13
C GLY A 193 -9.10 -5.88 -1.31
N ALA A 194 -8.47 -6.95 -0.82
CA ALA A 194 -7.03 -7.13 -0.90
C ALA A 194 -6.59 -7.48 -2.33
N GLN A 195 -5.70 -6.67 -2.91
CA GLN A 195 -5.12 -6.88 -4.24
C GLN A 195 -3.69 -7.43 -4.11
N PRO A 196 -3.30 -8.44 -4.89
CA PRO A 196 -1.92 -8.92 -4.89
C PRO A 196 -0.98 -7.84 -5.45
N LEU A 197 0.13 -7.60 -4.74
CA LEU A 197 1.19 -6.67 -5.17
C LEU A 197 2.42 -7.43 -5.65
N ALA A 198 2.95 -8.33 -4.81
CA ALA A 198 4.20 -9.03 -5.07
C ALA A 198 4.22 -10.44 -4.45
N GLY A 199 4.87 -11.39 -5.13
CA GLY A 199 4.90 -12.81 -4.74
C GLY A 199 5.28 -13.73 -5.92
N PRO A 200 5.54 -15.01 -5.66
CA PRO A 200 5.20 -15.76 -4.46
C PRO A 200 6.22 -15.59 -3.30
N LEU A 201 5.71 -15.68 -2.08
CA LEU A 201 6.46 -15.58 -0.82
C LEU A 201 6.46 -16.93 -0.08
N PRO A 202 7.41 -17.18 0.84
CA PRO A 202 7.27 -18.23 1.83
C PRO A 202 6.02 -17.99 2.68
N ALA A 203 5.38 -19.08 3.13
CA ALA A 203 4.15 -19.03 3.92
C ALA A 203 4.31 -18.24 5.23
N ASN A 204 5.51 -18.26 5.80
CA ASN A 204 5.87 -17.52 7.02
C ASN A 204 7.07 -16.61 6.73
N GLY A 205 7.04 -15.37 7.22
CA GLY A 205 8.18 -14.45 7.13
C GLY A 205 8.43 -13.81 5.76
N GLY A 206 7.49 -13.94 4.81
CA GLY A 206 7.58 -13.32 3.49
C GLY A 206 7.57 -11.79 3.50
N LEU A 207 6.93 -11.20 4.52
CA LEU A 207 6.92 -9.76 4.77
C LEU A 207 7.06 -9.55 6.27
N VAL A 208 8.04 -8.74 6.66
CA VAL A 208 8.30 -8.41 8.05
C VAL A 208 8.46 -6.90 8.21
N PHE A 209 7.75 -6.35 9.17
CA PHE A 209 7.89 -4.98 9.63
C PHE A 209 8.54 -4.97 11.01
N ALA A 210 9.58 -4.16 11.18
CA ALA A 210 10.11 -3.79 12.48
C ALA A 210 9.93 -2.28 12.68
N TYR A 211 9.39 -1.90 13.84
CA TYR A 211 9.05 -0.52 14.16
C TYR A 211 9.94 -0.03 15.29
N GLU A 212 10.54 1.13 15.10
CA GLU A 212 11.44 1.73 16.07
C GLU A 212 11.00 3.15 16.42
N ASP A 213 11.18 3.52 17.69
CA ASP A 213 10.94 4.86 18.19
C ASP A 213 12.10 5.83 17.86
N GLY A 214 12.03 7.06 18.39
CA GLY A 214 13.05 8.08 18.17
C GLY A 214 14.41 7.77 18.81
N ASN A 215 14.45 6.87 19.79
CA ASN A 215 15.67 6.40 20.44
C ASN A 215 16.21 5.13 19.78
N GLY A 216 15.47 4.58 18.81
CA GLY A 216 15.80 3.34 18.12
C GLY A 216 15.40 2.07 18.85
N ALA A 217 14.57 2.15 19.89
CA ALA A 217 14.02 0.99 20.56
C ALA A 217 12.81 0.45 19.80
N THR A 218 12.65 -0.88 19.77
CA THR A 218 11.47 -1.52 19.18
C THR A 218 10.21 -1.07 19.91
N THR A 219 9.18 -0.65 19.16
CA THR A 219 7.91 -0.22 19.74
C THR A 219 6.71 -0.84 19.02
N ALA A 220 5.65 -1.10 19.77
CA ALA A 220 4.35 -1.49 19.22
C ALA A 220 3.35 -0.31 19.25
N ASP A 221 3.71 0.81 19.87
CA ASP A 221 2.87 2.01 19.96
C ASP A 221 2.95 2.80 18.63
N PRO A 222 1.87 2.88 17.84
CA PRO A 222 1.83 3.62 16.58
C PRO A 222 2.21 5.10 16.72
N HIS A 223 2.01 5.71 17.88
CA HIS A 223 2.32 7.12 18.14
C HIS A 223 3.82 7.36 18.39
N ALA A 224 4.54 6.33 18.85
CA ALA A 224 5.97 6.39 19.10
C ALA A 224 6.83 6.10 17.86
N ILE A 225 6.28 5.42 16.83
CA ILE A 225 7.04 5.00 15.64
C ILE A 225 7.63 6.20 14.90
N ARG A 226 8.95 6.13 14.64
CA ARG A 226 9.74 7.08 13.84
C ARG A 226 10.43 6.42 12.66
N ARG A 227 10.82 5.14 12.79
CA ARG A 227 11.47 4.37 11.73
C ARG A 227 10.74 3.05 11.51
N ILE A 228 10.62 2.64 10.25
CA ILE A 228 10.02 1.38 9.85
C ILE A 228 11.02 0.65 8.97
N LYS A 229 11.51 -0.50 9.43
CA LYS A 229 12.26 -1.42 8.59
C LYS A 229 11.30 -2.41 7.95
N VAL A 230 11.32 -2.47 6.63
CA VAL A 230 10.52 -3.41 5.84
C VAL A 230 11.48 -4.44 5.25
N SER A 231 11.21 -5.71 5.50
CA SER A 231 11.94 -6.83 4.91
C SER A 231 10.98 -7.69 4.10
N VAL A 232 11.34 -7.99 2.86
CA VAL A 232 10.56 -8.84 1.95
C VAL A 232 11.40 -10.05 1.58
N THR A 233 10.86 -11.24 1.81
CA THR A 233 11.46 -12.51 1.39
C THR A 233 10.62 -13.14 0.30
N THR A 234 11.18 -13.35 -0.88
CA THR A 234 10.50 -13.92 -2.05
C THR A 234 11.04 -15.30 -2.40
N ASN A 235 10.18 -16.17 -2.93
CA ASN A 235 10.55 -17.51 -3.38
C ASN A 235 10.57 -17.60 -4.91
N SER A 236 11.62 -18.23 -5.44
CA SER A 236 11.72 -18.67 -6.83
C SER A 236 10.68 -19.73 -7.16
N ARG A 237 10.03 -19.57 -8.32
CA ARG A 237 9.19 -20.62 -8.92
C ARG A 237 10.02 -21.81 -9.42
N ALA A 238 11.27 -21.57 -9.82
CA ALA A 238 12.19 -22.62 -10.21
C ALA A 238 12.80 -23.29 -8.95
N ARG A 239 12.71 -24.61 -8.88
CA ARG A 239 13.35 -25.41 -7.83
C ARG A 239 14.74 -25.86 -8.29
N PHE A 240 15.73 -25.76 -7.41
CA PHE A 240 17.05 -26.35 -7.61
C PHE A 240 17.25 -27.42 -6.55
N LYS A 241 17.49 -28.67 -6.99
CA LYS A 241 17.57 -29.84 -6.08
C LYS A 241 16.38 -29.92 -5.10
N ASP A 242 15.17 -29.73 -5.63
CA ASP A 242 13.90 -29.69 -4.87
C ASP A 242 13.78 -28.59 -3.80
N GLN A 243 14.74 -27.68 -3.69
CA GLN A 243 14.66 -26.51 -2.84
C GLN A 243 14.21 -25.28 -3.63
N ALA A 244 13.23 -24.56 -3.08
CA ALA A 244 12.89 -23.23 -3.56
C ALA A 244 14.04 -22.28 -3.18
N GLN A 245 14.50 -21.47 -4.13
CA GLN A 245 15.46 -20.42 -3.79
C GLN A 245 14.71 -19.25 -3.18
N ALA A 246 15.08 -18.86 -1.96
CA ALA A 246 14.56 -17.68 -1.29
C ALA A 246 15.60 -16.57 -1.36
N ASP A 247 15.14 -15.34 -1.56
CA ASP A 247 15.96 -14.14 -1.44
C ASP A 247 15.24 -13.12 -0.55
N THR A 248 16.01 -12.38 0.26
CA THR A 248 15.49 -11.39 1.20
C THR A 248 16.12 -10.04 0.92
N ASP A 249 15.28 -9.05 0.66
CA ASP A 249 15.68 -7.65 0.54
C ASP A 249 15.03 -6.82 1.66
N SER A 250 15.67 -5.73 2.07
CA SER A 250 15.17 -4.87 3.15
C SER A 250 15.51 -3.40 2.97
N THR A 251 14.61 -2.55 3.42
CA THR A 251 14.79 -1.09 3.39
C THR A 251 14.33 -0.45 4.70
N ILE A 252 14.92 0.68 5.05
CA ILE A 252 14.54 1.48 6.22
C ILE A 252 13.87 2.74 5.73
N ILE A 253 12.65 2.98 6.21
CA ILE A 253 11.89 4.20 5.96
C ILE A 253 11.92 5.07 7.21
N TYR A 254 12.29 6.34 7.01
CA TYR A 254 12.16 7.40 8.00
C TYR A 254 10.87 8.17 7.74
N LEU A 255 10.06 8.37 8.78
CA LEU A 255 8.81 9.12 8.65
C LEU A 255 9.11 10.62 8.63
N ARG A 256 8.53 11.34 7.66
CA ARG A 256 9.02 12.67 7.25
C ARG A 256 8.72 13.80 8.24
N ASN A 257 7.84 13.57 9.22
CA ASN A 257 7.31 14.60 10.12
C ASN A 257 7.25 14.13 11.59
N ARG A 258 8.24 13.36 12.02
CA ARG A 258 8.25 12.75 13.35
C ARG A 258 9.67 12.62 13.89
#